data_AF-A0A1H5NLP8-F1
#
_entry.id   AF-A0A1H5NLP8-F1
#
_cell.length_a   1.000
_cell.length_b   1.000
_cell.length_c   1.000
_cell.angle_alpha   90.00
_cell.angle_beta   90.00
_cell.angle_gamma   90.00
#
_symmetry.space_group_name_H-M   'P 1'
#
loop_
_entity.id
_entity.type
_entity.pdbx_description
1 polymer ?
#
loop_
_entity_poly.entity_id
_entity_poly.type
_entity_poly.pdbx_seq_one_letter_code
_entity_poly.pdbx_strand_id
1 'polypeptide(L)'
;MSQPDIIGVNEEWFNVTVIQTMNDPALRRKTLQRLDVMRREAEHAMRAIDVMRHELSKERPFPSTQLAHALKQSRDWVLSLVISQAYIISMNSNFVLMPPSPHFGILFNRAVEPGIKQATSDPDRRAWIHNNL
;
A
#
# COMPACT_ATOMS: atom_id res chain seq x y z
N MET A 1 26.98 2.12 -26.46
CA MET A 1 25.61 1.65 -26.17
C MET A 1 25.39 1.86 -24.69
N SER A 2 24.64 2.92 -24.35
CA SER A 2 24.48 3.41 -22.99
C SER A 2 23.35 2.64 -22.29
N GLN A 3 23.60 2.20 -21.06
CA GLN A 3 22.59 1.64 -20.17
C GLN A 3 21.39 2.60 -20.02
N PRO A 4 20.14 2.12 -19.98
CA PRO A 4 19.02 2.97 -19.62
C PRO A 4 19.16 3.31 -18.13
N ASP A 5 19.26 4.61 -17.86
CA ASP A 5 19.17 5.17 -16.52
C ASP A 5 17.92 4.64 -15.84
N ILE A 6 18.13 3.90 -14.75
CA ILE A 6 17.08 3.61 -13.78
C ILE A 6 16.58 4.97 -13.32
N ILE A 7 15.31 5.29 -13.64
CA ILE A 7 14.67 6.56 -13.33
C ILE A 7 14.80 6.80 -11.82
N GLY A 8 15.84 7.54 -11.46
CA GLY A 8 16.07 8.03 -10.11
C GLY A 8 14.98 9.03 -9.83
N VAL A 9 14.01 8.62 -9.02
CA VAL A 9 13.17 9.57 -8.30
C VAL A 9 14.15 10.48 -7.57
N ASN A 10 14.23 11.74 -8.00
CA ASN A 10 15.12 12.70 -7.35
C ASN A 10 14.64 12.84 -5.91
N GLU A 11 15.32 12.19 -4.96
CA GLU A 11 14.86 11.99 -3.57
C GLU A 11 14.55 13.32 -2.88
N GLU A 12 15.26 14.37 -3.26
CA GLU A 12 15.04 15.74 -2.81
C GLU A 12 13.66 16.28 -3.21
N TRP A 13 13.25 16.07 -4.45
CA TRP A 13 11.92 16.47 -4.95
C TRP A 13 10.80 15.63 -4.32
N PHE A 14 11.03 14.33 -4.11
CA PHE A 14 10.08 13.47 -3.41
C PHE A 14 9.88 13.93 -1.96
N ASN A 15 10.96 14.21 -1.24
CA ASN A 15 10.91 14.67 0.14
C ASN A 15 10.24 16.05 0.28
N VAL A 16 10.57 17.01 -0.59
CA VAL A 16 9.95 18.35 -0.58
C VAL A 16 8.45 18.27 -0.86
N THR A 17 8.03 17.47 -1.85
CA THR A 17 6.61 17.32 -2.21
C THR A 17 5.81 16.66 -1.07
N VAL A 18 6.38 15.64 -0.42
CA VAL A 18 5.77 14.97 0.74
C VAL A 18 5.65 15.91 1.93
N ILE A 19 6.68 16.71 2.22
CA ILE A 19 6.66 17.67 3.33
C ILE A 19 5.62 18.77 3.08
N GLN A 20 5.49 19.28 1.84
CA GLN A 20 4.51 20.30 1.48
C GLN A 20 3.07 19.77 1.50
N THR A 21 2.82 18.55 0.98
CA THR A 21 1.49 17.92 1.06
C THR A 21 1.07 17.60 2.50
N MET A 22 2.01 17.20 3.36
CA MET A 22 1.73 16.99 4.79
C MET A 22 1.42 18.29 5.56
N ASN A 23 1.76 19.45 5.01
CA ASN A 23 1.37 20.74 5.59
C ASN A 23 -0.10 21.10 5.28
N ASP A 24 -0.69 20.52 4.23
CA ASP A 24 -2.12 20.68 3.94
C ASP A 24 -2.97 19.96 5.01
N PRO A 25 -3.84 20.67 5.76
CA PRO A 25 -4.62 20.06 6.83
C PRO A 25 -5.62 18.99 6.37
N ALA A 26 -6.13 19.05 5.14
CA ALA A 26 -7.06 18.05 4.61
C ALA A 26 -6.30 16.79 4.19
N LEU A 27 -5.21 16.92 3.44
CA LEU A 27 -4.38 15.78 3.01
C LEU A 27 -3.73 15.07 4.20
N ARG A 28 -3.25 15.84 5.19
CA ARG A 28 -2.73 15.30 6.45
C ARG A 28 -3.80 14.50 7.20
N ARG A 29 -5.03 15.02 7.33
CA ARG A 29 -6.14 14.28 7.98
C ARG A 29 -6.44 12.97 7.26
N LYS A 30 -6.49 12.97 5.93
CA LYS A 30 -6.72 11.76 5.13
C LYS A 30 -5.59 10.75 5.24
N THR A 31 -4.35 11.23 5.27
CA THR A 31 -3.17 10.38 5.49
C THR A 31 -3.22 9.72 6.87
N LEU A 32 -3.54 10.48 7.92
CA LEU A 32 -3.71 9.93 9.27
C LEU A 32 -4.84 8.90 9.34
N GLN A 33 -6.00 9.19 8.74
CA GLN A 33 -7.11 8.24 8.65
C GLN A 33 -6.70 6.95 7.92
N ARG A 34 -5.89 7.04 6.86
CA ARG A 34 -5.39 5.87 6.15
C ARG A 34 -4.38 5.08 6.98
N LEU A 35 -3.52 5.76 7.76
CA LEU A 35 -2.62 5.10 8.70
C LEU A 35 -3.39 4.34 9.79
N ASP A 36 -4.50 4.88 10.29
CA ASP A 36 -5.38 4.17 11.22
C ASP A 36 -6.01 2.92 10.58
N VAL A 37 -6.38 2.99 9.30
CA VAL A 37 -6.84 1.83 8.53
C VAL A 37 -5.72 0.79 8.41
N MET A 38 -4.52 1.21 8.00
CA MET A 38 -3.36 0.31 7.87
C MET A 38 -3.02 -0.39 9.18
N ARG A 39 -3.07 0.33 10.30
CA ARG A 39 -2.85 -0.27 11.62
C ARG A 39 -3.80 -1.44 11.87
N ARG A 40 -5.11 -1.22 11.65
CA ARG A 40 -6.12 -2.28 11.83
C ARG A 40 -5.90 -3.45 10.86
N GLU A 41 -5.58 -3.16 9.60
CA GLU A 41 -5.29 -4.18 8.58
C GLU A 41 -4.07 -5.03 8.96
N ALA A 42 -3.02 -4.41 9.50
CA ALA A 42 -1.83 -5.11 10.00
C ALA A 42 -2.17 -6.04 11.17
N GLU A 43 -2.98 -5.58 12.12
CA GLU A 43 -3.47 -6.41 13.23
C GLU A 43 -4.29 -7.63 12.74
N HIS A 44 -5.05 -7.49 11.66
CA HIS A 44 -5.77 -8.60 11.04
C HIS A 44 -4.83 -9.57 10.30
N ALA A 45 -3.84 -9.05 9.56
CA ALA A 45 -2.83 -9.88 8.90
C ALA A 45 -2.01 -10.68 9.91
N MET A 46 -1.57 -10.05 10.99
CA MET A 46 -0.82 -10.71 12.07
C MET A 46 -1.65 -11.82 12.73
N ARG A 47 -2.91 -11.55 13.09
CA ARG A 47 -3.80 -12.58 13.65
C ARG A 47 -3.98 -13.78 12.72
N ALA A 48 -4.12 -13.54 11.42
CA ALA A 48 -4.20 -14.63 10.44
C ALA A 48 -2.90 -15.45 10.41
N ILE A 49 -1.73 -14.80 10.49
CA ILE A 49 -0.43 -15.48 10.58
C ILE A 49 -0.32 -16.31 11.86
N ASP A 50 -0.78 -15.79 13.00
CA ASP A 50 -0.76 -16.52 14.27
C ASP A 50 -1.64 -17.78 14.21
N VAL A 51 -2.82 -17.69 13.58
CA VAL A 51 -3.67 -18.87 13.32
C VAL A 51 -2.94 -19.88 12.43
N MET A 52 -2.28 -19.43 11.35
CA MET A 52 -1.49 -20.34 10.51
C MET A 52 -0.39 -21.06 11.30
N ARG A 53 0.35 -20.32 12.13
CA ARG A 53 1.40 -20.89 13.00
C ARG A 53 0.83 -21.91 13.98
N HIS A 54 -0.29 -21.59 14.61
CA HIS A 54 -0.96 -22.50 15.53
C HIS A 54 -1.42 -23.79 14.83
N GLU A 55 -2.10 -23.69 13.70
CA GLU A 55 -2.58 -24.86 12.94
C GLU A 55 -1.42 -25.76 12.49
N LEU A 56 -0.32 -25.17 12.02
CA LEU A 56 0.87 -25.91 11.61
C LEU A 56 1.65 -26.53 12.77
N SER A 57 1.46 -26.05 14.00
CA SER A 57 2.12 -26.60 15.20
C SER A 57 1.46 -27.88 15.74
N LYS A 58 0.27 -28.23 15.26
CA LYS A 58 -0.45 -29.44 15.69
C LYS A 58 0.25 -30.71 15.20
N GLU A 59 0.12 -31.80 15.96
CA GLU A 59 0.70 -33.11 15.57
C GLU A 59 0.21 -33.62 14.21
N ARG A 60 -1.03 -33.26 13.84
CA ARG A 60 -1.61 -33.54 12.51
C ARG A 60 -2.21 -32.27 11.93
N PRO A 61 -1.41 -31.45 11.21
CA PRO A 61 -1.84 -30.14 10.73
C PRO A 61 -2.78 -30.20 9.52
N PHE A 62 -2.91 -31.37 8.89
CA PHE A 62 -3.74 -31.56 7.70
C PHE A 62 -4.76 -32.69 7.85
N PRO A 63 -5.94 -32.56 7.23
CA PRO A 63 -6.47 -31.36 6.57
C PRO A 63 -6.97 -30.31 7.60
N SER A 64 -6.74 -29.02 7.36
CA SER A 64 -7.25 -27.93 8.21
C SER A 64 -7.94 -26.83 7.41
N THR A 65 -9.27 -26.74 7.56
CA THR A 65 -10.09 -25.65 7.00
C THR A 65 -9.71 -24.29 7.61
N GLN A 66 -9.32 -24.29 8.89
CA GLN A 66 -8.87 -23.07 9.56
C GLN A 66 -7.56 -22.55 8.97
N LEU A 67 -6.62 -23.44 8.67
CA LEU A 67 -5.37 -23.09 7.98
C LEU A 67 -5.64 -22.51 6.59
N ALA A 68 -6.51 -23.13 5.80
CA ALA A 68 -6.88 -22.63 4.48
C ALA A 68 -7.54 -21.24 4.54
N HIS A 69 -8.41 -21.01 5.52
CA HIS A 69 -9.04 -19.71 5.73
C HIS A 69 -8.04 -18.64 6.17
N ALA A 70 -7.13 -18.98 7.09
CA ALA A 70 -6.08 -18.09 7.57
C ALA A 70 -5.08 -17.70 6.46
N LEU A 71 -4.73 -18.64 5.58
CA LEU A 71 -3.94 -18.37 4.37
C LEU A 71 -4.63 -17.36 3.45
N LYS A 72 -5.93 -17.53 3.21
CA LYS A 72 -6.70 -16.58 2.39
C LYS A 72 -6.77 -15.20 3.06
N GLN A 73 -7.10 -15.14 4.35
CA GLN A 73 -7.23 -13.88 5.08
C GLN A 73 -5.91 -13.13 5.16
N SER A 74 -4.80 -13.80 5.48
CA SER A 74 -3.48 -13.14 5.54
C SER A 74 -3.09 -12.50 4.21
N ARG A 75 -3.31 -13.21 3.09
CA ARG A 75 -3.12 -12.65 1.75
C ARG A 75 -3.98 -11.41 1.51
N ASP A 76 -5.28 -11.50 1.80
CA ASP A 76 -6.22 -10.41 1.51
C ASP A 76 -5.88 -9.15 2.35
N TRP A 77 -5.51 -9.32 3.61
CA TRP A 77 -5.09 -8.19 4.47
C TRP A 77 -3.75 -7.59 4.06
N VAL A 78 -2.76 -8.41 3.65
CA VAL A 78 -1.49 -7.92 3.11
C VAL A 78 -1.71 -7.11 1.82
N LEU A 79 -2.60 -7.55 0.94
CA LEU A 79 -2.95 -6.79 -0.26
C LEU A 79 -3.61 -5.45 0.11
N SER A 80 -4.47 -5.42 1.14
CA SER A 80 -5.07 -4.18 1.65
C SER A 80 -4.01 -3.19 2.16
N LEU A 81 -2.99 -3.67 2.86
CA LEU A 81 -1.87 -2.84 3.31
C LEU A 81 -1.11 -2.22 2.14
N VAL A 82 -0.85 -3.00 1.08
CA VAL A 82 -0.18 -2.51 -0.14
C VAL A 82 -1.04 -1.45 -0.84
N ILE A 83 -2.36 -1.65 -0.93
CA ILE A 83 -3.31 -0.65 -1.45
C ILE A 83 -3.22 0.64 -0.64
N SER A 84 -3.28 0.53 0.68
CA SER A 84 -3.27 1.68 1.59
C SER A 84 -1.93 2.44 1.54
N GLN A 85 -0.80 1.74 1.40
CA GLN A 85 0.51 2.35 1.21
C GLN A 85 0.58 3.10 -0.13
N ALA A 86 0.09 2.49 -1.21
CA ALA A 86 0.02 3.14 -2.52
C ALA A 86 -0.84 4.41 -2.48
N TYR A 87 -1.98 4.37 -1.77
CA TYR A 87 -2.83 5.54 -1.55
C TYR A 87 -2.06 6.66 -0.85
N ILE A 88 -1.37 6.37 0.26
CA ILE A 88 -0.61 7.39 1.02
C ILE A 88 0.49 8.00 0.15
N ILE A 89 1.26 7.18 -0.55
CA ILE A 89 2.34 7.67 -1.41
C ILE A 89 1.76 8.56 -2.52
N SER A 90 0.70 8.11 -3.20
CA SER A 90 0.06 8.90 -4.26
C SER A 90 -0.63 10.18 -3.75
N MET A 91 -1.16 10.19 -2.52
CA MET A 91 -1.73 11.41 -1.94
C MET A 91 -0.67 12.47 -1.65
N ASN A 92 0.57 12.06 -1.34
CA ASN A 92 1.64 12.96 -0.92
C ASN A 92 2.72 13.19 -1.99
N SER A 93 2.60 12.58 -3.16
CA SER A 93 3.58 12.73 -4.25
C SER A 93 3.00 12.34 -5.61
N ASN A 94 3.63 12.82 -6.69
CA ASN A 94 3.36 12.38 -8.07
C ASN A 94 4.03 11.03 -8.38
N PHE A 95 4.00 10.09 -7.43
CA PHE A 95 4.67 8.81 -7.57
C PHE A 95 3.96 7.91 -8.57
N VAL A 96 4.72 7.41 -9.54
CA VAL A 96 4.36 6.29 -10.40
C VAL A 96 5.05 5.06 -9.82
N LEU A 97 4.27 4.16 -9.19
CA LEU A 97 4.80 2.88 -8.70
C LEU A 97 5.28 2.05 -9.89
N MET A 98 6.59 1.91 -10.06
CA MET A 98 7.15 0.87 -10.94
C MET A 98 7.13 -0.48 -10.19
N PRO A 99 6.51 -1.53 -10.75
CA PRO A 99 6.44 -2.81 -10.08
C PRO A 99 7.83 -3.43 -9.89
N PRO A 100 8.17 -3.95 -8.69
CA PRO A 100 9.43 -4.62 -8.48
C PRO A 100 9.38 -6.01 -9.13
N SER A 101 10.04 -6.17 -10.28
CA SER A 101 10.12 -7.43 -11.06
C SER A 101 8.83 -7.91 -11.77
N PRO A 102 8.94 -8.55 -12.95
CA PRO A 102 7.80 -8.94 -13.76
C PRO A 102 6.86 -9.96 -13.10
N HIS A 103 7.37 -10.77 -12.17
CA HIS A 103 6.59 -11.82 -11.51
C HIS A 103 5.72 -11.27 -10.37
N PHE A 104 6.20 -10.25 -9.66
CA PHE A 104 5.37 -9.52 -8.71
C PHE A 104 4.51 -8.48 -9.41
N GLY A 105 4.90 -7.96 -10.57
CA GLY A 105 4.21 -6.89 -11.28
C GLY A 105 2.72 -7.15 -11.56
N ILE A 106 2.29 -8.39 -11.80
CA ILE A 106 0.87 -8.67 -12.05
C ILE A 106 0.03 -8.56 -10.75
N LEU A 107 0.52 -9.13 -9.64
CA LEU A 107 -0.16 -9.05 -8.34
C LEU A 107 -0.03 -7.64 -7.75
N PHE A 108 1.13 -7.02 -7.95
CA PHE A 108 1.46 -5.69 -7.49
C PHE A 108 0.65 -4.63 -8.24
N ASN A 109 0.54 -4.68 -9.57
CA ASN A 109 -0.33 -3.76 -10.32
C ASN A 109 -1.80 -3.94 -9.95
N ARG A 110 -2.29 -5.19 -9.80
CA ARG A 110 -3.68 -5.45 -9.36
C ARG A 110 -3.98 -4.93 -7.96
N ALA A 111 -3.00 -4.96 -7.06
CA ALA A 111 -3.15 -4.42 -5.71
C ALA A 111 -2.95 -2.91 -5.66
N VAL A 112 -2.01 -2.35 -6.42
CA VAL A 112 -1.63 -0.94 -6.32
C VAL A 112 -2.58 -0.03 -7.09
N GLU A 113 -3.08 -0.46 -8.25
CA GLU A 113 -3.96 0.33 -9.11
C GLU A 113 -5.24 0.82 -8.43
N PRO A 114 -5.97 0.02 -7.62
CA PRO A 114 -7.10 0.52 -6.83
C PRO A 114 -6.73 1.67 -5.89
N GLY A 115 -5.58 1.59 -5.21
CA GLY A 115 -5.10 2.63 -4.29
C GLY A 115 -4.77 3.93 -5.01
N ILE A 116 -4.07 3.83 -6.16
CA ILE A 116 -3.76 4.97 -7.01
C ILE A 116 -5.05 5.61 -7.54
N LYS A 117 -6.00 4.82 -8.06
CA LYS A 117 -7.31 5.32 -8.56
C LYS A 117 -8.10 6.02 -7.47
N GLN A 118 -8.10 5.47 -6.26
CA GLN A 118 -8.76 6.11 -5.12
C GLN A 118 -8.10 7.44 -4.77
N ALA A 119 -6.77 7.52 -4.79
CA ALA A 119 -6.06 8.78 -4.55
C ALA A 119 -6.28 9.80 -5.69
N THR A 120 -6.24 9.41 -6.97
CA THR A 120 -6.41 10.34 -8.11
C THR A 120 -7.84 10.87 -8.26
N SER A 121 -8.84 10.10 -7.85
CA SER A 121 -10.24 10.55 -7.84
C SER A 121 -10.59 11.46 -6.66
N ASP A 122 -9.72 11.56 -5.65
CA ASP A 122 -9.96 12.32 -4.43
C ASP A 122 -10.08 13.84 -4.72
N PRO A 123 -11.21 14.49 -4.36
CA PRO A 123 -11.43 15.91 -4.62
C PRO A 123 -10.40 16.84 -3.97
N ASP A 124 -9.96 16.51 -2.75
CA ASP A 124 -9.03 17.36 -1.99
C ASP A 124 -7.63 17.28 -2.60
N ARG A 125 -7.24 16.10 -3.08
CA ARG A 125 -5.99 15.94 -3.84
C ARG A 125 -6.03 16.74 -5.14
N ARG A 126 -7.13 16.69 -5.89
CA ARG A 126 -7.28 17.46 -7.14
C ARG A 126 -7.24 18.97 -6.90
N ALA A 127 -7.88 19.45 -5.83
CA ALA A 127 -7.82 20.85 -5.44
C ALA A 127 -6.40 21.28 -5.05
N TRP A 128 -5.67 20.44 -4.30
CA TRP A 128 -4.29 20.72 -3.94
C TRP A 128 -3.38 20.83 -5.16
N ILE A 129 -3.49 19.90 -6.12
CA ILE A 129 -2.72 19.92 -7.38
C ILE A 129 -2.98 21.25 -8.12
N HIS A 130 -4.25 21.62 -8.34
CA HIS A 130 -4.60 22.84 -9.07
C HIS A 130 -4.06 24.14 -8.42
N ASN A 131 -3.89 24.13 -7.09
CA ASN A 131 -3.51 25.33 -6.35
C ASN A 131 -2.00 25.46 -6.10
N ASN A 132 -1.22 24.38 -6.30
CA ASN A 132 0.19 24.33 -5.91
C ASN A 132 1.13 23.78 -7.00
N LEU A 133 0.60 23.33 -8.14
CA LEU A 133 1.33 22.91 -9.34
C LEU A 133 0.86 23.73 -10.55
#